data_AF-A0A0D0CIC3-F1
#
_entry.id   AF-A0A0D0CIC3-F1
#
_cell.length_a   1.000
_cell.length_b   1.000
_cell.length_c   1.000
_cell.angle_alpha   90.00
_cell.angle_beta   90.00
_cell.angle_gamma   90.00
#
_symmetry.space_group_name_H-M   'P 1'
#
loop_
_entity.id
_entity.type
_entity.pdbx_description
1 polymer ?
#
loop_
_entity_poly.entity_id
_entity_poly.type
_entity_poly.pdbx_seq_one_letter_code
_entity_poly.pdbx_strand_id
1 'polypeptide(L)' 'LETIAVTIEGSDVHLISYYMSEDIHNRRLRRPSSHLDIMGIYMPPCIFWLTNFRVSPQAETGSYGKLRLV' A
#
# COMPACT_ATOMS: atom_id res chain seq x y z
N LEU A 1 8.28 7.27 13.00
CA LEU A 1 6.90 6.82 13.25
C LEU A 1 6.03 7.45 12.18
N GLU A 2 5.29 6.65 11.43
CA GLU A 2 4.40 7.11 10.39
C GLU A 2 3.12 6.28 10.43
N THR A 3 1.96 6.91 10.21
CA THR A 3 0.66 6.27 10.43
C THR A 3 -0.29 6.56 9.29
N ILE A 4 -1.06 5.57 8.89
CA ILE A 4 -2.21 5.72 8.00
C ILE A 4 -3.41 4.97 8.58
N ALA A 5 -4.59 5.57 8.45
CA ALA A 5 -5.85 4.95 8.78
C ALA A 5 -6.71 4.89 7.51
N VAL A 6 -7.32 3.74 7.26
CA VAL A 6 -8.27 3.53 6.15
C VAL A 6 -9.48 2.79 6.68
N THR A 7 -10.67 3.17 6.22
CA THR A 7 -11.91 2.44 6.53
C THR A 7 -12.17 1.47 5.39
N ILE A 8 -12.26 0.17 5.65
CA ILE A 8 -12.52 -0.91 4.69
C ILE A 8 -13.81 -1.62 5.08
N GLU A 9 -14.84 -1.62 4.23
CA GLU A 9 -16.13 -2.29 4.50
C GLU A 9 -16.74 -1.89 5.87
N GLY A 10 -16.58 -0.64 6.27
CA GLY A 10 -17.06 -0.13 7.57
C GLY A 10 -16.17 -0.45 8.77
N SER A 11 -15.02 -1.11 8.56
CA SER A 11 -14.02 -1.39 9.59
C SER A 11 -12.84 -0.43 9.48
N ASP A 12 -12.43 0.18 10.59
CA ASP A 12 -11.26 1.05 10.62
C ASP A 12 -9.98 0.24 10.80
N VAL A 13 -9.09 0.36 9.81
CA VAL A 13 -7.79 -0.31 9.77
C VAL A 13 -6.71 0.75 9.96
N HIS A 14 -5.87 0.54 10.97
CA HIS A 14 -4.76 1.42 11.29
C HIS A 14 -3.44 0.71 11.01
N LEU A 15 -2.59 1.32 10.19
CA LEU A 15 -1.21 0.89 9.98
C LEU A 15 -0.27 1.87 10.66
N ILE A 16 0.63 1.32 11.48
CA ILE A 16 1.67 2.06 12.17
C ILE A 16 3.03 1.52 11.70
N SER A 17 3.84 2.40 11.12
CA SER A 17 5.18 2.07 10.62
C SER A 17 6.25 2.71 11.50
N TYR A 18 7.23 1.90 11.90
CA TYR A 18 8.41 2.32 12.64
C TYR A 18 9.65 2.11 11.76
N TYR A 19 10.46 3.15 11.64
CA TYR A 19 11.75 3.11 10.97
C TYR A 19 12.64 4.19 11.55
N MET A 20 13.95 3.98 11.45
CA MET A 20 14.94 5.02 11.64
C MET A 20 15.44 5.52 10.28
N SER A 21 15.87 6.78 10.22
CA SER A 21 16.39 7.38 8.98
C SER A 21 17.60 6.62 8.45
N GLU A 22 18.43 6.09 9.35
CA GLU A 22 19.61 5.30 9.05
C GLU A 22 19.26 4.00 8.33
N ASP A 23 18.12 3.37 8.64
CA ASP A 23 17.71 2.12 8.00
C ASP A 23 17.25 2.33 6.55
N ILE A 24 16.71 3.52 6.25
CA ILE A 24 16.38 3.94 4.88
C ILE A 24 17.66 4.26 4.11
N HIS A 25 18.55 5.08 4.70
CA HIS A 25 19.80 5.49 4.07
C HIS A 25 20.70 4.29 3.75
N ASN A 26 20.83 3.36 4.70
CA ASN A 26 21.62 2.14 4.56
C ASN A 26 20.89 1.02 3.80
N ARG A 27 19.69 1.28 3.26
CA ARG A 27 18.86 0.31 2.51
C ARG A 27 18.58 -1.00 3.27
N ARG A 28 18.51 -0.93 4.60
CA ARG A 28 18.15 -2.06 5.46
C ARG A 28 16.66 -2.37 5.37
N LEU A 29 15.85 -1.33 5.18
CA LEU A 29 14.42 -1.46 4.90
C LEU A 29 14.14 -1.27 3.42
N ARG A 30 13.29 -2.13 2.88
CA ARG A 30 12.81 -2.08 1.50
C ARG A 30 11.35 -1.66 1.48
N ARG A 31 10.93 -0.96 0.44
CA ARG A 31 9.53 -0.57 0.26
C ARG A 31 8.68 -1.80 -0.04
N PRO A 32 7.44 -1.91 0.48
CA PRO A 32 6.54 -3.01 0.13
C PRO A 32 6.33 -3.19 -1.37
N SER A 33 6.39 -2.12 -2.17
CA SER A 33 6.29 -2.19 -3.63
C SER A 33 7.45 -2.92 -4.33
N SER A 34 8.59 -3.08 -3.65
CA SER A 34 9.73 -3.87 -4.16
C SER A 34 9.65 -5.37 -3.84
N HIS A 35 8.65 -5.78 -3.04
CA HIS A 35 8.44 -7.15 -2.61
C HIS A 35 7.37 -7.82 -3.48
N LEU A 36 7.78 -8.79 -4.32
CA LEU A 36 6.87 -9.46 -5.26
C LEU A 36 5.81 -10.32 -4.55
N ASP A 37 6.14 -10.87 -3.39
CA ASP A 37 5.22 -11.60 -2.51
C ASP A 37 4.10 -10.70 -1.99
N ILE A 38 4.38 -9.42 -1.72
CA ILE A 38 3.39 -8.42 -1.30
C ILE A 38 2.61 -7.89 -2.52
N MET A 39 3.32 -7.51 -3.59
CA MET A 39 2.70 -6.97 -4.81
C MET A 39 1.95 -8.02 -5.65
N GLY A 40 2.16 -9.30 -5.38
CA GLY A 40 1.44 -10.42 -5.98
C GLY A 40 0.11 -10.72 -5.30
N ILE A 41 -0.15 -10.14 -4.12
CA ILE A 41 -1.41 -10.31 -3.40
C ILE A 41 -2.51 -9.66 -4.25
N TYR A 42 -3.53 -10.45 -4.57
CA TYR A 42 -4.70 -9.91 -5.27
C TYR A 42 -5.43 -8.94 -4.36
N MET A 43 -5.55 -7.69 -4.81
CA MET A 43 -6.36 -6.66 -4.17
C MET A 43 -7.62 -6.44 -5.00
N PRO A 44 -8.81 -6.76 -4.48
CA PRO A 44 -10.07 -6.48 -5.15
C PRO A 44 -10.17 -4.98 -5.48
N PRO A 45 -10.61 -4.58 -6.68
CA PRO A 45 -10.69 -3.17 -7.06
C PRO A 45 -11.57 -2.33 -6.12
N CYS A 46 -12.57 -2.94 -5.49
CA CYS A 46 -13.43 -2.30 -4.49
C CYS A 46 -12.68 -1.85 -3.23
N ILE A 47 -11.50 -2.42 -2.92
CA ILE A 47 -10.66 -1.96 -1.81
C ILE A 47 -9.98 -0.61 -2.08
N PHE A 48 -10.03 -0.13 -3.33
CA PHE A 48 -9.57 1.21 -3.70
C PHE A 48 -10.70 2.23 -3.77
N TRP A 49 -11.95 1.78 -3.68
CA TRP A 49 -13.14 2.64 -3.57
C TRP A 49 -13.37 3.13 -2.14
N LEU A 50 -12.38 2.98 -1.27
CA LEU A 50 -12.45 3.45 0.10
C LEU A 50 -12.45 4.96 0.12
N THR A 51 -13.58 5.47 0.58
CA THR A 51 -13.79 6.87 0.89
C THR A 51 -12.72 7.32 1.89
N ASN A 52 -12.04 8.43 1.60
CA ASN A 52 -11.08 9.17 2.44
C ASN A 52 -9.58 9.00 2.13
N PHE A 53 -9.20 8.51 0.95
CA PHE A 53 -7.85 8.79 0.47
C PHE A 53 -7.68 10.31 0.24
N ARG A 54 -6.73 10.96 0.93
CA ARG A 54 -6.33 12.35 0.61
C ARG A 54 -5.74 12.46 -0.81
N VAL A 55 -5.13 11.38 -1.29
CA VAL A 55 -4.61 11.21 -2.65
C VAL A 55 -5.05 9.84 -3.13
N SER A 56 -5.86 9.79 -4.19
CA SER A 56 -6.30 8.53 -4.77
C SER A 56 -5.08 7.68 -5.17
N PRO A 57 -5.00 6.41 -4.76
CA PRO A 57 -3.95 5.51 -5.23
C PRO A 57 -4.01 5.42 -6.75
N GLN A 58 -2.85 5.54 -7.43
CA GLN A 58 -2.80 5.27 -8.87
C GLN A 58 -2.77 3.77 -9.08
N ALA A 59 -3.68 3.28 -9.92
CA ALA A 59 -3.72 1.90 -10.35
C ALA A 59 -3.37 1.84 -11.84
N GLU A 60 -2.42 0.99 -12.18
CA GLU A 60 -2.08 0.65 -13.56
C GLU A 60 -2.57 -0.76 -13.89
N THR A 61 -2.95 -0.97 -15.14
CA THR A 61 -3.23 -2.31 -15.66
C THR A 61 -1.91 -3.04 -15.88
N GLY A 62 -1.58 -3.97 -14.99
CA GLY A 62 -0.43 -4.85 -15.15
C GLY A 62 -0.61 -5.85 -16.30
N SER A 63 0.47 -6.58 -16.62
CA SER A 63 0.42 -7.70 -17.56
C SER A 63 -0.72 -8.66 -17.15
N TYR A 64 -1.53 -9.09 -18.11
CA TYR A 64 -2.72 -9.95 -17.94
C TYR A 64 -3.99 -9.26 -17.40
N GLY A 65 -4.08 -7.92 -17.43
CA GLY A 65 -5.34 -7.21 -17.12
C GLY A 65 -5.64 -7.07 -15.63
N LYS A 66 -4.69 -7.43 -14.75
CA LYS A 66 -4.81 -7.23 -13.30
C LYS A 66 -4.44 -5.79 -12.95
N LEU A 67 -5.30 -5.11 -12.18
CA LEU A 67 -4.95 -3.81 -11.59
C LEU A 67 -3.83 -4.01 -10.55
N ARG A 68 -2.82 -3.14 -10.61
CA ARG A 68 -1.72 -3.07 -9.66
C ARG A 68 -1.55 -1.62 -9.20
N LEU A 69 -1.24 -1.44 -7.93
CA LEU A 69 -0.89 -0.12 -7.39
C LEU A 69 0.48 0.32 -7.93
N VAL A 70 0.59 1.61 -8.26
CA VAL A 70 1.83 2.28 -8.70
C VAL A 70 2.42 3.11 -7.56
#